data_AF-A0A8J3WZ98-F1
#
_entry.id   AF-A0A8J3WZ98-F1
#
_cell.length_a   1.000
_cell.length_b   1.000
_cell.length_c   1.000
_cell.angle_alpha   90.00
_cell.angle_beta   90.00
_cell.angle_gamma   90.00
#
_symmetry.space_group_name_H-M   'P 1'
#
loop_
_entity.id
_entity.type
_entity.pdbx_description
1 polymer ?
#
loop_
_entity_poly.entity_id
_entity_poly.type
_entity_poly.pdbx_seq_one_letter_code
_entity_poly.pdbx_strand_id
1 'polypeptide(L)'
;MRFEVTRALDAIERRLSTDPLKTGAVVDLGEAVRFADLDGGRPAQLIRVGMVIDALSRQLGDDGVALYPVASRGLLSDTDLTSNERMVIRRWSDDGLAEVVPAEVPALARVCEVAALIGQPVISRSPLPGYSGLRYAPVAAAGGAALEGGSGTAPQRHTVLGRRWQCPVPDCASFGSTAGPFSGGAARDGGQPPPRLVRGQPLCPRHGERLVDAGPQPVAVPMIARVDGAVRERFVVSDGRPVVVGRAPDQGVVLGPYLDEEAVRRVSRSHLRLELRGNDLQVTDLSTNGTVVLSRPGPRDATRPVGLSLEQPYVLGEWDLVQLHEGVEVCRADRQSASSAAAQQSSVMGDAPTMAMRLPRP
;
A
#
# COMPACT_ATOMS: atom_id res chain seq x y z
N MET A 1 22.46 -17.33 2.93
CA MET A 1 21.68 -17.50 1.70
C MET A 1 20.19 -17.81 1.93
N ARG A 2 19.76 -18.97 2.48
CA ARG A 2 18.31 -19.26 2.66
C ARG A 2 17.58 -18.29 3.61
N PHE A 3 18.18 -17.93 4.73
CA PHE A 3 17.60 -16.99 5.70
C PHE A 3 17.44 -15.55 5.15
N GLU A 4 18.29 -15.16 4.21
CA GLU A 4 18.33 -13.79 3.69
C GLU A 4 17.25 -13.53 2.64
N VAL A 5 17.03 -14.53 1.76
CA VAL A 5 15.91 -14.49 0.80
C VAL A 5 14.58 -14.46 1.53
N THR A 6 14.45 -15.19 2.64
CA THR A 6 13.24 -15.14 3.48
C THR A 6 13.00 -13.74 4.03
N ARG A 7 14.02 -13.08 4.62
CA ARG A 7 13.88 -11.71 5.15
C ARG A 7 13.44 -10.71 4.08
N ALA A 8 14.02 -10.81 2.88
CA ALA A 8 13.68 -9.93 1.77
C ALA A 8 12.25 -10.17 1.25
N LEU A 9 11.80 -11.41 1.19
CA LEU A 9 10.42 -11.74 0.83
C LEU A 9 9.42 -11.29 1.89
N ASP A 10 9.77 -11.37 3.18
CA ASP A 10 8.95 -10.82 4.26
C ASP A 10 8.90 -9.28 4.23
N ALA A 11 9.98 -8.62 3.79
CA ALA A 11 10.00 -7.17 3.57
C ALA A 11 9.11 -6.77 2.37
N ILE A 12 9.16 -7.54 1.28
CA ILE A 12 8.25 -7.37 0.14
C ILE A 12 6.80 -7.56 0.57
N GLU A 13 6.50 -8.60 1.34
CA GLU A 13 5.15 -8.91 1.81
C GLU A 13 4.49 -7.74 2.54
N ARG A 14 5.23 -7.04 3.42
CA ARG A 14 4.73 -5.85 4.13
C ARG A 14 4.35 -4.69 3.22
N ARG A 15 4.80 -4.71 1.96
CA ARG A 15 4.55 -3.68 0.94
C ARG A 15 3.58 -4.17 -0.15
N LEU A 16 2.90 -5.30 0.07
CA LEU A 16 1.80 -5.77 -0.77
C LEU A 16 0.47 -5.48 -0.09
N SER A 17 -0.54 -5.10 -0.87
CA SER A 17 -1.90 -4.98 -0.38
C SER A 17 -2.89 -5.08 -1.51
N THR A 18 -4.09 -5.57 -1.20
CA THR A 18 -5.25 -5.48 -2.10
C THR A 18 -6.24 -4.40 -1.66
N ASP A 19 -5.92 -3.60 -0.64
CA ASP A 19 -6.72 -2.46 -0.21
C ASP A 19 -6.46 -1.23 -1.11
N PRO A 20 -7.46 -0.75 -1.87
CA PRO A 20 -7.32 0.42 -2.75
C PRO A 20 -6.90 1.73 -2.06
N LEU A 21 -7.03 1.81 -0.74
CA LEU A 21 -6.62 2.98 0.05
C LEU A 21 -5.15 2.95 0.46
N LYS A 22 -4.50 1.79 0.36
CA LYS A 22 -3.07 1.61 0.72
C LYS A 22 -2.16 1.56 -0.50
N THR A 23 -2.70 1.17 -1.65
CA THR A 23 -1.89 0.91 -2.85
C THR A 23 -1.61 2.18 -3.65
N GLY A 24 -0.52 2.18 -4.41
CA GLY A 24 -0.13 3.26 -5.33
C GLY A 24 -0.02 2.85 -6.78
N ALA A 25 -0.02 1.56 -7.08
CA ALA A 25 0.00 1.02 -8.43
C ALA A 25 -0.48 -0.43 -8.46
N VAL A 26 -0.84 -0.91 -9.65
CA VAL A 26 -1.24 -2.30 -9.91
C VAL A 26 -0.22 -2.95 -10.85
N VAL A 27 0.15 -4.20 -10.58
CA VAL A 27 1.14 -4.95 -11.38
C VAL A 27 0.70 -6.37 -11.67
N ASP A 28 1.12 -6.91 -12.82
CA ASP A 28 1.09 -8.34 -13.10
C ASP A 28 2.34 -8.99 -12.48
N LEU A 29 2.18 -9.83 -11.45
CA LEU A 29 3.29 -10.54 -10.83
C LEU A 29 4.03 -11.44 -11.81
N GLY A 30 3.32 -12.06 -12.76
CA GLY A 30 3.93 -12.94 -13.76
C GLY A 30 4.89 -12.18 -14.68
N GLU A 31 4.59 -10.92 -14.97
CA GLU A 31 5.49 -10.01 -15.69
C GLU A 31 6.61 -9.51 -14.76
N ALA A 32 6.29 -9.07 -13.55
CA ALA A 32 7.25 -8.48 -12.61
C ALA A 32 8.42 -9.40 -12.27
N VAL A 33 8.15 -10.69 -12.07
CA VAL A 33 9.21 -11.67 -11.79
C VAL A 33 10.13 -11.92 -12.99
N ARG A 34 9.74 -11.49 -14.20
CA ARG A 34 10.47 -11.74 -15.46
C ARG A 34 11.24 -10.53 -16.00
N PHE A 35 11.33 -9.44 -15.25
CA PHE A 35 12.20 -8.30 -15.60
C PHE A 35 13.69 -8.64 -15.37
N ALA A 36 14.21 -9.61 -16.12
CA ALA A 36 15.52 -10.21 -15.90
C ALA A 36 16.69 -9.25 -16.13
N ASP A 37 16.50 -8.19 -16.91
CA ASP A 37 17.45 -7.10 -17.11
C ASP A 37 17.64 -6.21 -15.86
N LEU A 38 16.73 -6.24 -14.88
CA LEU A 38 16.89 -5.45 -13.65
C LEU A 38 18.05 -5.95 -12.79
N ASP A 39 18.33 -7.26 -12.80
CA ASP A 39 19.35 -7.90 -11.95
C ASP A 39 20.27 -8.89 -12.69
N GLY A 40 20.06 -9.11 -14.00
CA GLY A 40 20.82 -10.06 -14.81
C GLY A 40 20.68 -11.53 -14.38
N GLY A 41 19.68 -11.86 -13.57
CA GLY A 41 19.51 -13.15 -12.90
C GLY A 41 18.77 -14.21 -13.72
N ARG A 42 18.05 -15.11 -13.03
CA ARG A 42 17.26 -16.19 -13.65
C ARG A 42 16.13 -15.64 -14.55
N PRO A 43 15.56 -16.44 -15.47
CA PRO A 43 14.40 -16.00 -16.26
C PRO A 43 13.23 -15.48 -15.41
N ALA A 44 12.96 -16.09 -14.27
CA ALA A 44 11.98 -15.62 -13.29
C ALA A 44 12.57 -15.58 -11.87
N GLN A 45 12.31 -14.50 -11.13
CA GLN A 45 12.75 -14.34 -9.74
C GLN A 45 11.81 -13.41 -8.97
N LEU A 46 11.30 -13.89 -7.82
CA LEU A 46 10.29 -13.17 -7.05
C LEU A 46 10.82 -11.88 -6.41
N ILE A 47 12.11 -11.82 -6.14
CA ILE A 47 12.73 -10.67 -5.49
C ILE A 47 12.65 -9.37 -6.32
N ARG A 48 12.47 -9.48 -7.64
CA ARG A 48 12.29 -8.32 -8.54
C ARG A 48 11.06 -7.50 -8.19
N VAL A 49 10.06 -8.11 -7.55
CA VAL A 49 8.90 -7.39 -7.00
C VAL A 49 9.35 -6.32 -6.01
N GLY A 50 10.35 -6.59 -5.17
CA GLY A 50 10.91 -5.60 -4.24
C GLY A 50 11.61 -4.44 -4.95
N MET A 51 12.29 -4.70 -6.07
CA MET A 51 12.88 -3.64 -6.89
C MET A 51 11.82 -2.74 -7.51
N VAL A 52 10.68 -3.31 -7.93
CA VAL A 52 9.53 -2.56 -8.44
C VAL A 52 8.89 -1.72 -7.33
N ILE A 53 8.77 -2.25 -6.11
CA ILE A 53 8.26 -1.50 -4.93
C ILE A 53 9.17 -0.30 -4.61
N ASP A 54 10.49 -0.49 -4.65
CA ASP A 54 11.46 0.59 -4.40
C ASP A 54 11.43 1.66 -5.49
N ALA A 55 11.24 1.26 -6.74
CA ALA A 55 11.08 2.19 -7.85
C ALA A 55 9.76 2.97 -7.73
N LEU A 56 8.67 2.32 -7.31
CA LEU A 56 7.38 2.96 -7.05
C LEU A 56 7.45 3.95 -5.89
N SER A 57 8.10 3.58 -4.78
CA SER A 57 8.26 4.44 -3.61
C SER A 57 9.04 5.72 -3.99
N ARG A 58 10.09 5.57 -4.82
CA ARG A 58 10.85 6.70 -5.41
C ARG A 58 10.02 7.57 -6.29
N GLN A 59 9.26 6.96 -7.20
CA GLN A 59 8.39 7.68 -8.12
C GLN A 59 7.32 8.50 -7.39
N LEU A 60 6.81 8.00 -6.26
CA LEU A 60 5.71 8.63 -5.52
C LEU A 60 6.15 9.49 -4.33
N GLY A 61 7.42 9.44 -3.93
CA GLY A 61 7.86 10.10 -2.70
C GLY A 61 7.34 9.43 -1.42
N ASP A 62 7.04 8.12 -1.48
CA ASP A 62 6.22 7.45 -0.48
C ASP A 62 6.70 6.04 -0.11
N ASP A 63 7.37 5.90 1.03
CA ASP A 63 7.88 4.62 1.53
C ASP A 63 6.79 3.76 2.20
N GLY A 64 5.59 4.30 2.41
CA GLY A 64 4.46 3.54 2.96
C GLY A 64 3.59 2.89 1.90
N VAL A 65 3.77 3.25 0.62
CA VAL A 65 2.86 2.84 -0.45
C VAL A 65 2.91 1.34 -0.72
N ALA A 66 1.75 0.70 -0.78
CA ALA A 66 1.69 -0.71 -1.17
C ALA A 66 1.62 -0.87 -2.69
N LEU A 67 2.10 -2.00 -3.19
CA LEU A 67 1.83 -2.48 -4.54
C LEU A 67 0.59 -3.37 -4.51
N TYR A 68 -0.28 -3.27 -5.53
CA TYR A 68 -1.39 -4.20 -5.75
C TYR A 68 -0.95 -5.29 -6.74
N PRO A 69 -0.63 -6.51 -6.29
CA PRO A 69 -0.21 -7.58 -7.18
C PRO A 69 -1.40 -8.43 -7.66
N VAL A 70 -1.44 -8.65 -8.98
CA VAL A 70 -2.34 -9.61 -9.62
C VAL A 70 -1.50 -10.73 -10.24
N ALA A 71 -1.90 -11.98 -10.09
CA ALA A 71 -1.26 -13.12 -10.71
C ALA A 71 -2.29 -14.03 -11.39
N SER A 72 -1.88 -14.69 -12.48
CA SER A 72 -2.62 -15.85 -12.99
C SER A 72 -2.36 -17.07 -12.12
N ARG A 73 -3.37 -17.94 -11.94
CA ARG A 73 -3.23 -19.23 -11.25
C ARG A 73 -2.10 -20.09 -11.84
N GLY A 74 -1.81 -19.95 -13.14
CA GLY A 74 -0.70 -20.66 -13.79
C GLY A 74 0.68 -20.34 -13.19
N LEU A 75 0.86 -19.14 -12.63
CA LEU A 75 2.11 -18.72 -11.97
C LEU A 75 2.43 -19.61 -10.74
N LEU A 76 1.40 -20.17 -10.10
CA LEU A 76 1.55 -21.03 -8.91
C LEU A 76 2.08 -22.44 -9.23
N SER A 77 2.19 -22.79 -10.51
CA SER A 77 2.74 -24.03 -11.05
C SER A 77 3.95 -23.79 -11.97
N ASP A 78 4.37 -22.55 -12.13
CA ASP A 78 5.41 -22.14 -13.06
C ASP A 78 6.79 -22.65 -12.66
N THR A 79 7.43 -23.43 -13.53
CA THR A 79 8.71 -24.09 -13.26
C THR A 79 9.91 -23.15 -13.33
N ASP A 80 9.77 -21.95 -13.91
CA ASP A 80 10.85 -20.95 -13.93
C ASP A 80 11.09 -20.37 -12.52
N LEU A 81 10.04 -20.39 -11.67
CA LEU A 81 10.13 -20.07 -10.25
C LEU A 81 10.64 -21.26 -9.44
N THR A 82 11.25 -21.00 -8.29
CA THR A 82 11.56 -22.08 -7.33
C THR A 82 10.30 -22.54 -6.58
N SER A 83 10.34 -23.74 -6.00
CA SER A 83 9.25 -24.23 -5.14
C SER A 83 8.96 -23.30 -3.97
N ASN A 84 9.98 -22.66 -3.40
CA ASN A 84 9.82 -21.71 -2.30
C ASN A 84 9.11 -20.43 -2.76
N GLU A 85 9.50 -19.86 -3.91
CA GLU A 85 8.84 -18.67 -4.46
C GLU A 85 7.36 -18.93 -4.77
N ARG A 86 7.05 -20.09 -5.39
CA ARG A 86 5.64 -20.47 -5.63
C ARG A 86 4.84 -20.61 -4.33
N MET A 87 5.44 -21.18 -3.30
CA MET A 87 4.82 -21.31 -1.97
C MET A 87 4.56 -19.95 -1.33
N VAL A 88 5.49 -18.99 -1.46
CA VAL A 88 5.30 -17.61 -0.97
C VAL A 88 4.16 -16.90 -1.70
N ILE A 89 4.07 -17.02 -3.03
CA ILE A 89 2.94 -16.42 -3.78
C ILE A 89 1.60 -17.04 -3.35
N ARG A 90 1.55 -18.35 -3.06
CA ARG A 90 0.33 -18.98 -2.51
C ARG A 90 -0.04 -18.40 -1.16
N ARG A 91 0.93 -18.23 -0.25
CA ARG A 91 0.71 -17.56 1.05
C ARG A 91 0.13 -16.17 0.85
N TRP A 92 0.76 -15.33 0.01
CA TRP A 92 0.25 -13.99 -0.29
C TRP A 92 -1.18 -14.00 -0.83
N SER A 93 -1.52 -14.97 -1.68
CA SER A 93 -2.89 -15.15 -2.18
C SER A 93 -3.87 -15.55 -1.08
N ASP A 94 -3.49 -16.47 -0.20
CA ASP A 94 -4.34 -16.97 0.88
C ASP A 94 -4.54 -15.93 1.98
N ASP A 95 -3.57 -15.04 2.21
CA ASP A 95 -3.70 -13.87 3.09
C ASP A 95 -4.37 -12.67 2.40
N GLY A 96 -4.67 -12.79 1.10
CA GLY A 96 -5.31 -11.76 0.31
C GLY A 96 -4.44 -10.51 0.08
N LEU A 97 -3.11 -10.67 0.16
CA LEU A 97 -2.11 -9.68 -0.24
C LEU A 97 -1.88 -9.68 -1.75
N ALA A 98 -2.20 -10.79 -2.42
CA ALA A 98 -2.18 -10.91 -3.87
C ALA A 98 -3.51 -11.46 -4.42
N GLU A 99 -3.96 -10.88 -5.53
CA GLU A 99 -5.13 -11.37 -6.24
C GLU A 99 -4.71 -12.44 -7.25
N VAL A 100 -5.18 -13.68 -7.09
CA VAL A 100 -4.95 -14.75 -8.05
C VAL A 100 -6.21 -15.01 -8.88
N VAL A 101 -6.14 -14.73 -10.17
CA VAL A 101 -7.22 -14.99 -11.12
C VAL A 101 -7.13 -16.41 -11.70
N PRO A 102 -8.26 -17.00 -12.17
CA PRO A 102 -8.25 -18.25 -12.94
C PRO A 102 -7.28 -18.21 -14.12
N ALA A 103 -6.76 -19.36 -14.53
CA ALA A 103 -5.69 -19.43 -15.53
C ALA A 103 -6.13 -18.92 -16.91
N GLU A 104 -7.44 -18.98 -17.16
CA GLU A 104 -8.13 -18.57 -18.39
C GLU A 104 -8.30 -17.05 -18.47
N VAL A 105 -8.13 -16.34 -17.35
CA VAL A 105 -8.20 -14.88 -17.29
C VAL A 105 -6.78 -14.32 -17.40
N PRO A 106 -6.46 -13.54 -18.45
CA PRO A 106 -5.16 -12.87 -18.53
C PRO A 106 -4.96 -11.93 -17.34
N ALA A 107 -3.89 -12.13 -16.56
CA ALA A 107 -3.61 -11.32 -15.38
C ALA A 107 -3.48 -9.83 -15.74
N LEU A 108 -2.80 -9.49 -16.84
CA LEU A 108 -2.70 -8.12 -17.35
C LEU A 108 -4.05 -7.45 -17.65
N ALA A 109 -5.03 -8.20 -18.15
CA ALA A 109 -6.38 -7.66 -18.38
C ALA A 109 -7.05 -7.28 -17.05
N ARG A 110 -6.86 -8.13 -16.03
CA ARG A 110 -7.34 -7.84 -14.68
C ARG A 110 -6.58 -6.68 -14.04
N VAL A 111 -5.27 -6.56 -14.23
CA VAL A 111 -4.47 -5.41 -13.78
C VAL A 111 -5.04 -4.10 -14.31
N CYS A 112 -5.35 -4.03 -15.61
CA CYS A 112 -5.94 -2.84 -16.21
C CYS A 112 -7.34 -2.52 -15.65
N GLU A 113 -8.16 -3.55 -15.43
CA GLU A 113 -9.48 -3.38 -14.82
C GLU A 113 -9.39 -2.85 -13.38
N VAL A 114 -8.55 -3.47 -12.54
CA VAL A 114 -8.32 -3.03 -11.15
C VAL A 114 -7.85 -1.58 -11.13
N ALA A 115 -6.83 -1.27 -11.93
CA ALA A 115 -6.26 0.07 -12.03
C ALA A 115 -7.31 1.12 -12.45
N ALA A 116 -8.16 0.78 -13.42
CA ALA A 116 -9.26 1.63 -13.86
C ALA A 116 -10.31 1.86 -12.75
N LEU A 117 -10.64 0.83 -11.97
CA LEU A 117 -11.62 0.93 -10.89
C LEU A 117 -11.12 1.79 -9.72
N ILE A 118 -9.84 1.66 -9.35
CA ILE A 118 -9.27 2.31 -8.17
C ILE A 118 -8.55 3.64 -8.47
N GLY A 119 -8.40 4.00 -9.74
CA GLY A 119 -7.76 5.25 -10.15
C GLY A 119 -6.24 5.25 -10.01
N GLN A 120 -5.59 4.09 -10.18
CA GLN A 120 -4.13 3.93 -9.98
C GLN A 120 -3.39 3.64 -11.28
N PRO A 121 -2.08 3.94 -11.35
CA PRO A 121 -1.26 3.56 -12.48
C PRO A 121 -1.05 2.04 -12.58
N VAL A 122 -0.82 1.58 -13.80
CA VAL A 122 -0.34 0.23 -14.09
C VAL A 122 1.18 0.23 -14.21
N ILE A 123 1.85 -0.72 -13.57
CA ILE A 123 3.26 -1.02 -13.82
C ILE A 123 3.33 -2.17 -14.80
N SER A 124 3.81 -1.91 -16.02
CA SER A 124 3.96 -2.93 -17.06
C SER A 124 4.87 -2.48 -18.21
N ARG A 125 5.63 -3.41 -18.79
CA ARG A 125 6.35 -3.22 -20.06
C ARG A 125 5.53 -3.69 -21.26
N SER A 126 4.56 -4.55 -21.02
CA SER A 126 3.64 -5.05 -22.03
C SER A 126 2.76 -3.94 -22.60
N PRO A 127 2.42 -3.99 -23.90
CA PRO A 127 1.40 -3.11 -24.47
C PRO A 127 0.06 -3.27 -23.73
N LEU A 128 -0.62 -2.15 -23.47
CA LEU A 128 -1.91 -2.13 -22.80
C LEU A 128 -2.99 -1.59 -23.76
N PRO A 129 -3.38 -2.35 -24.81
CA PRO A 129 -4.33 -1.86 -25.80
C PRO A 129 -5.67 -1.52 -25.13
N GLY A 130 -6.15 -0.30 -25.34
CA GLY A 130 -7.43 0.18 -24.78
C GLY A 130 -7.37 0.65 -23.32
N TYR A 131 -6.24 0.57 -22.64
CA TYR A 131 -6.07 1.17 -21.32
C TYR A 131 -5.61 2.63 -21.45
N SER A 132 -6.44 3.57 -20.98
CA SER A 132 -6.19 5.02 -21.05
C SER A 132 -5.58 5.62 -19.77
N GLY A 133 -5.40 4.80 -18.74
CA GLY A 133 -4.87 5.25 -17.45
C GLY A 133 -3.36 5.41 -17.47
N LEU A 134 -2.82 5.90 -16.35
CA LEU A 134 -1.38 6.10 -16.18
C LEU A 134 -0.64 4.76 -16.25
N ARG A 135 0.51 4.77 -16.94
CA ARG A 135 1.40 3.62 -17.04
C ARG A 135 2.84 3.99 -16.72
N TYR A 136 3.49 3.13 -15.94
CA TYR A 136 4.92 3.14 -15.72
C TYR A 136 5.57 1.85 -16.23
N ALA A 137 6.75 1.96 -16.82
CA ALA A 137 7.58 0.83 -17.22
C ALA A 137 8.80 0.74 -16.29
N PRO A 138 9.03 -0.39 -15.61
CA PRO A 138 10.26 -0.57 -14.85
C PRO A 138 11.46 -0.63 -15.80
N VAL A 139 12.57 0.02 -15.47
CA VAL A 139 13.83 -0.03 -16.23
C VAL A 139 15.00 -0.23 -15.28
N ALA A 140 16.09 -0.80 -15.77
CA ALA A 140 17.32 -0.89 -14.98
C ALA A 140 17.90 0.52 -14.79
N ALA A 141 18.34 0.84 -13.57
CA ALA A 141 18.90 2.14 -13.22
C ALA A 141 19.98 2.02 -12.14
N ALA A 142 20.74 3.09 -11.92
CA ALA A 142 21.65 3.17 -10.79
C ALA A 142 20.88 2.99 -9.47
N GLY A 143 21.27 2.01 -8.65
CA GLY A 143 20.55 1.65 -7.42
C GLY A 143 19.40 0.64 -7.61
N GLY A 144 19.29 -0.04 -8.76
CA GLY A 144 18.35 -1.14 -8.99
C GLY A 144 17.40 -0.87 -10.15
N ALA A 145 16.12 -0.67 -9.86
CA ALA A 145 15.11 -0.33 -10.87
C ALA A 145 14.72 1.16 -10.81
N ALA A 146 14.23 1.73 -11.90
CA ALA A 146 13.49 3.00 -11.92
C ALA A 146 12.17 2.80 -12.67
N LEU A 147 11.25 3.77 -12.56
CA LEU A 147 10.01 3.79 -13.34
C LEU A 147 10.10 4.89 -14.40
N GLU A 148 9.94 4.51 -15.66
CA GLU A 148 9.82 5.45 -16.78
C GLU A 148 8.37 5.57 -17.24
N GLY A 149 8.02 6.73 -17.81
CA GLY A 149 6.69 7.00 -18.35
C GLY A 149 5.86 7.94 -17.48
N GLY A 150 4.55 7.68 -17.38
CA GLY A 150 3.58 8.55 -16.72
C GLY A 150 2.63 9.30 -17.66
N SER A 151 2.37 8.77 -18.87
CA SER A 151 1.32 9.28 -19.75
C SER A 151 -0.02 8.61 -19.46
N GLY A 152 -1.11 9.36 -19.57
CA GLY A 152 -2.48 8.92 -19.30
C GLY A 152 -3.18 9.81 -18.27
N THR A 153 -4.48 9.60 -18.09
CA THR A 153 -5.28 10.31 -17.07
C THR A 153 -5.67 9.33 -15.98
N ALA A 154 -5.41 9.66 -14.71
CA ALA A 154 -5.87 8.85 -13.60
C ALA A 154 -7.41 8.76 -13.65
N PRO A 155 -7.99 7.57 -13.79
CA PRO A 155 -9.44 7.44 -13.87
C PRO A 155 -10.08 7.77 -12.52
N GLN A 156 -11.32 8.28 -12.55
CA GLN A 156 -12.10 8.46 -11.34
C GLN A 156 -12.41 7.10 -10.72
N ARG A 157 -12.35 7.02 -9.39
CA ARG A 157 -12.70 5.80 -8.65
C ARG A 157 -14.13 5.39 -8.98
N HIS A 158 -14.30 4.12 -9.36
CA HIS A 158 -15.59 3.59 -9.73
C HIS A 158 -16.49 3.42 -8.50
N THR A 159 -17.78 3.73 -8.64
CA THR A 159 -18.76 3.72 -7.53
C THR A 159 -18.97 2.35 -6.90
N VAL A 160 -18.61 1.27 -7.60
CA VAL A 160 -18.63 -0.11 -7.07
C VAL A 160 -17.78 -0.28 -5.80
N LEU A 161 -16.76 0.57 -5.61
CA LEU A 161 -15.91 0.57 -4.42
C LEU A 161 -16.60 1.17 -3.18
N GLY A 162 -17.70 1.89 -3.36
CA GLY A 162 -18.53 2.42 -2.27
C GLY A 162 -19.45 1.38 -1.63
N ARG A 163 -19.39 0.13 -2.10
CA ARG A 163 -20.19 -1.01 -1.61
C ARG A 163 -19.26 -2.05 -1.01
N ARG A 164 -19.73 -2.69 0.06
CA ARG A 164 -19.10 -3.87 0.62
C ARG A 164 -19.65 -5.10 -0.09
N TRP A 165 -18.76 -5.98 -0.52
CA TRP A 165 -19.10 -7.19 -1.26
C TRP A 165 -18.77 -8.43 -0.44
N GLN A 166 -19.59 -9.47 -0.59
CA GLN A 166 -19.37 -10.76 0.05
C GLN A 166 -19.36 -11.87 -1.00
N CYS A 167 -18.35 -12.73 -0.95
CA CYS A 167 -18.31 -13.93 -1.77
C CYS A 167 -19.09 -15.06 -1.08
N PRO A 168 -19.92 -15.82 -1.79
CA PRO A 168 -20.64 -16.96 -1.21
C PRO A 168 -19.73 -18.14 -0.87
N VAL A 169 -18.51 -18.18 -1.41
CA VAL A 169 -17.51 -19.20 -1.06
C VAL A 169 -16.97 -18.91 0.34
N PRO A 170 -17.10 -19.85 1.30
CA PRO A 170 -16.54 -19.70 2.64
C PRO A 170 -15.04 -19.41 2.61
N ASP A 171 -14.57 -18.65 3.59
CA ASP A 171 -13.14 -18.32 3.78
C ASP A 171 -12.47 -17.70 2.54
N CYS A 172 -13.24 -17.03 1.69
CA CYS A 172 -12.70 -16.31 0.56
C CYS A 172 -11.72 -15.23 1.05
N ALA A 173 -10.43 -15.42 0.79
CA ALA A 173 -9.40 -14.48 1.20
C ALA A 173 -9.64 -13.04 0.71
N SER A 174 -10.36 -12.84 -0.40
CA SER A 174 -10.61 -11.51 -1.00
C SER A 174 -11.93 -10.86 -0.55
N PHE A 175 -12.97 -11.64 -0.27
CA PHE A 175 -14.34 -11.15 -0.04
C PHE A 175 -15.08 -11.92 1.07
N GLY A 176 -14.35 -12.64 1.91
CA GLY A 176 -14.84 -13.32 3.11
C GLY A 176 -14.93 -12.38 4.32
N SER A 177 -15.46 -12.90 5.42
CA SER A 177 -15.61 -12.19 6.69
C SER A 177 -14.30 -12.10 7.49
N THR A 178 -13.41 -13.06 7.30
CA THR A 178 -12.11 -13.17 7.97
C THR A 178 -10.97 -12.90 7.00
N ALA A 179 -9.85 -12.41 7.53
CA ALA A 179 -8.57 -12.44 6.84
C ALA A 179 -8.10 -13.89 6.68
N GLY A 180 -7.12 -14.10 5.80
CA GLY A 180 -6.63 -15.43 5.45
C GLY A 180 -6.21 -16.30 6.64
N PRO A 181 -6.03 -17.61 6.44
CA PRO A 181 -5.73 -18.57 7.51
C PRO A 181 -4.43 -18.24 8.26
N PHE A 182 -3.46 -17.54 7.64
CA PHE A 182 -2.22 -17.15 8.29
C PHE A 182 -2.29 -15.76 8.94
N SER A 183 -3.39 -15.03 8.74
CA SER A 183 -3.68 -13.76 9.41
C SER A 183 -4.29 -13.94 10.81
N GLY A 184 -4.22 -15.15 11.37
CA GLY A 184 -4.74 -15.47 12.70
C GLY A 184 -6.26 -15.39 12.84
N GLY A 185 -7.01 -15.44 11.72
CA GLY A 185 -8.47 -15.32 11.72
C GLY A 185 -9.00 -13.94 12.11
N ALA A 186 -8.15 -12.90 12.10
CA ALA A 186 -8.59 -11.53 12.33
C ALA A 186 -9.68 -11.13 11.31
N ALA A 187 -10.61 -10.28 11.72
CA ALA A 187 -11.53 -9.66 10.77
C ALA A 187 -10.72 -8.92 9.70
N ARG A 188 -11.19 -8.87 8.45
CA ARG A 188 -10.49 -8.04 7.45
C ARG A 188 -10.56 -6.57 7.89
N ASP A 189 -9.38 -6.01 8.10
CA ASP A 189 -9.20 -4.64 8.54
C ASP A 189 -8.91 -3.73 7.35
N GLY A 190 -9.94 -3.02 6.90
CA GLY A 190 -9.82 -1.99 5.86
C GLY A 190 -10.60 -2.28 4.58
N GLY A 191 -10.12 -1.71 3.48
CA GLY A 191 -10.76 -1.79 2.16
C GLY A 191 -10.77 -3.21 1.61
N GLN A 192 -11.80 -3.52 0.82
CA GLN A 192 -11.86 -4.74 0.03
C GLN A 192 -11.22 -4.50 -1.35
N PRO A 193 -10.62 -5.53 -1.97
CA PRO A 193 -10.24 -5.44 -3.37
C PRO A 193 -11.44 -5.07 -4.25
N PRO A 194 -11.23 -4.38 -5.39
CA PRO A 194 -12.29 -4.20 -6.38
C PRO A 194 -12.84 -5.54 -6.84
N PRO A 195 -14.16 -5.68 -7.04
CA PRO A 195 -14.69 -6.86 -7.71
C PRO A 195 -14.27 -6.91 -9.18
N ARG A 196 -14.46 -8.06 -9.82
CA ARG A 196 -14.41 -8.15 -11.28
C ARG A 196 -15.78 -7.77 -11.85
N LEU A 197 -15.82 -6.87 -12.82
CA LEU A 197 -17.03 -6.43 -13.48
C LEU A 197 -17.17 -7.14 -14.83
N VAL A 198 -18.09 -8.09 -14.89
CA VAL A 198 -18.48 -8.73 -16.16
C VAL A 198 -19.83 -8.19 -16.57
N ARG A 199 -19.87 -7.37 -17.62
CA ARG A 199 -21.09 -6.69 -18.09
C ARG A 199 -21.79 -5.91 -16.96
N GLY A 200 -21.01 -5.25 -16.11
CA GLY A 200 -21.49 -4.49 -14.94
C GLY A 200 -21.83 -5.33 -13.71
N GLN A 201 -21.78 -6.66 -13.78
CA GLN A 201 -22.04 -7.53 -12.63
C GLN A 201 -20.75 -7.78 -11.81
N PRO A 202 -20.78 -7.55 -10.49
CA PRO A 202 -19.65 -7.80 -9.61
C PRO A 202 -19.49 -9.30 -9.31
N LEU A 203 -18.33 -9.84 -9.70
CA LEU A 203 -17.92 -11.22 -9.48
C LEU A 203 -16.64 -11.25 -8.62
N CYS A 204 -16.48 -12.35 -7.87
CA CYS A 204 -15.25 -12.66 -7.16
C CYS A 204 -14.15 -12.97 -8.20
N PRO A 205 -13.04 -12.22 -8.24
CA PRO A 205 -11.96 -12.48 -9.18
C PRO A 205 -11.28 -13.83 -8.94
N ARG A 206 -11.30 -14.35 -7.70
CA ARG A 206 -10.68 -15.64 -7.32
C ARG A 206 -11.54 -16.84 -7.69
N HIS A 207 -12.85 -16.77 -7.42
CA HIS A 207 -13.78 -17.89 -7.54
C HIS A 207 -14.70 -17.82 -8.76
N GLY A 208 -14.86 -16.64 -9.38
CA GLY A 208 -15.82 -16.43 -10.46
C GLY A 208 -17.27 -16.27 -9.99
N GLU A 209 -17.55 -16.54 -8.71
CA GLU A 209 -18.89 -16.43 -8.13
C GLU A 209 -19.42 -15.01 -8.09
N ARG A 210 -20.74 -14.86 -8.24
CA ARG A 210 -21.40 -13.56 -8.08
C ARG A 210 -21.26 -13.08 -6.65
N LEU A 211 -20.83 -11.83 -6.49
CA LEU A 211 -20.75 -11.20 -5.18
C LEU A 211 -22.13 -10.73 -4.72
N VAL A 212 -22.37 -10.88 -3.42
CA VAL A 212 -23.54 -10.33 -2.72
C VAL A 212 -23.19 -8.94 -2.22
N ASP A 213 -24.08 -7.98 -2.46
CA ASP A 213 -23.96 -6.63 -1.89
C ASP A 213 -24.31 -6.68 -0.40
N ALA A 214 -23.33 -6.42 0.45
CA ALA A 214 -23.44 -6.44 1.91
C ALA A 214 -23.70 -5.05 2.51
N GLY A 215 -24.04 -4.06 1.67
CA GLY A 215 -24.32 -2.69 2.09
C GLY A 215 -23.23 -1.70 1.70
N PRO A 216 -23.29 -0.45 2.22
CA PRO A 216 -22.26 0.54 1.98
C PRO A 216 -20.92 0.12 2.58
N GLN A 217 -19.83 0.47 1.91
CA GLN A 217 -18.48 0.34 2.46
C GLN A 217 -18.34 1.29 3.66
N PRO A 218 -17.79 0.84 4.81
CA PRO A 218 -17.50 1.73 5.93
C PRO A 218 -16.63 2.91 5.50
N VAL A 219 -16.91 4.09 6.06
CA VAL A 219 -16.09 5.28 5.79
C VAL A 219 -14.67 5.01 6.29
N ALA A 220 -13.70 5.41 5.49
CA ALA A 220 -12.29 5.21 5.77
C ALA A 220 -11.48 6.37 5.20
N VAL A 221 -10.47 6.80 5.94
CA VAL A 221 -9.58 7.89 5.55
C VAL A 221 -8.15 7.35 5.45
N PRO A 222 -7.50 7.41 4.27
CA PRO A 222 -6.10 7.05 4.15
C PRO A 222 -5.24 8.15 4.78
N MET A 223 -4.30 7.75 5.62
CA MET A 223 -3.40 8.62 6.36
C MET A 223 -1.95 8.27 6.01
N ILE A 224 -1.07 9.24 6.17
CA ILE A 224 0.38 9.06 6.07
C ILE A 224 1.06 9.66 7.30
N ALA A 225 2.15 9.04 7.72
CA ALA A 225 3.10 9.62 8.65
C ALA A 225 4.38 9.99 7.92
N ARG A 226 4.88 11.20 8.15
CA ARG A 226 6.11 11.74 7.60
C ARG A 226 7.14 11.95 8.70
N VAL A 227 8.38 11.64 8.36
CA VAL A 227 9.55 11.97 9.17
C VAL A 227 10.57 12.63 8.24
N ASP A 228 10.95 13.86 8.56
CA ASP A 228 11.87 14.70 7.78
C ASP A 228 11.45 14.85 6.31
N GLY A 229 10.14 15.01 6.09
CA GLY A 229 9.55 15.19 4.77
C GLY A 229 9.37 13.91 3.94
N ALA A 230 9.92 12.77 4.36
CA ALA A 230 9.66 11.47 3.74
C ALA A 230 8.41 10.83 4.34
N VAL A 231 7.49 10.34 3.51
CA VAL A 231 6.41 9.47 4.00
C VAL A 231 7.01 8.13 4.38
N ARG A 232 6.89 7.76 5.66
CA ARG A 232 7.43 6.50 6.22
C ARG A 232 6.36 5.43 6.35
N GLU A 233 5.15 5.84 6.70
CA GLU A 233 4.04 4.93 6.94
C GLU A 233 2.80 5.42 6.19
N ARG A 234 2.06 4.49 5.57
CA ARG A 234 0.71 4.72 5.06
C ARG A 234 -0.23 3.74 5.74
N PHE A 235 -1.32 4.27 6.28
CA PHE A 235 -2.32 3.49 6.99
C PHE A 235 -3.72 4.04 6.74
N VAL A 236 -4.74 3.36 7.26
CA VAL A 236 -6.14 3.73 7.04
C VAL A 236 -6.82 3.80 8.39
N VAL A 237 -7.52 4.90 8.64
CA VAL A 237 -8.41 5.05 9.80
C VAL A 237 -9.82 4.76 9.33
N SER A 238 -10.47 3.75 9.92
CA SER A 238 -11.83 3.34 9.57
C SER A 238 -12.76 3.58 10.75
N ASP A 239 -14.05 3.77 10.47
CA ASP A 239 -15.06 3.94 11.52
C ASP A 239 -15.07 2.75 12.50
N GLY A 240 -15.17 3.06 13.79
CA GLY A 240 -15.12 2.08 14.88
C GLY A 240 -13.76 1.44 15.15
N ARG A 241 -12.68 1.88 14.47
CA ARG A 241 -11.33 1.33 14.63
C ARG A 241 -10.29 2.43 14.85
N PRO A 242 -10.05 2.83 16.12
CA PRO A 242 -9.01 3.80 16.44
C PRO A 242 -7.63 3.31 15.99
N VAL A 243 -6.80 4.24 15.52
CA VAL A 243 -5.39 3.99 15.22
C VAL A 243 -4.52 4.84 16.14
N VAL A 244 -3.69 4.18 16.94
CA VAL A 244 -2.67 4.87 17.75
C VAL A 244 -1.40 5.03 16.93
N VAL A 245 -0.81 6.21 16.99
CA VAL A 245 0.46 6.53 16.33
C VAL A 245 1.46 6.98 17.40
N GLY A 246 2.70 6.50 17.32
CA GLY A 246 3.75 6.95 18.20
C GLY A 246 5.07 6.25 17.94
N ARG A 247 6.03 6.44 18.84
CA ARG A 247 7.37 5.85 18.71
C ARG A 247 7.32 4.32 18.72
N ALA A 248 6.52 3.74 19.60
CA ALA A 248 6.40 2.29 19.76
C ALA A 248 5.10 1.95 20.51
N PRO A 249 3.92 2.17 19.88
CA PRO A 249 2.66 1.79 20.48
C PRO A 249 2.53 0.27 20.53
N ASP A 250 1.72 -0.24 21.46
CA ASP A 250 1.49 -1.70 21.58
C ASP A 250 0.70 -2.23 20.37
N GLN A 251 -0.20 -1.41 19.82
CA GLN A 251 -0.90 -1.64 18.57
C GLN A 251 -1.02 -0.31 17.80
N GLY A 252 -0.78 -0.35 16.49
CA GLY A 252 -0.92 0.82 15.62
C GLY A 252 0.32 1.13 14.80
N VAL A 253 0.54 2.41 14.51
CA VAL A 253 1.60 2.88 13.61
C VAL A 253 2.86 3.20 14.41
N VAL A 254 3.94 2.50 14.09
CA VAL A 254 5.23 2.58 14.77
C VAL A 254 6.17 3.50 13.99
N LEU A 255 6.59 4.61 14.61
CA LEU A 255 7.51 5.57 13.97
C LEU A 255 8.95 5.41 14.44
N GLY A 256 9.20 4.76 15.58
CA GLY A 256 10.50 4.72 16.25
C GLY A 256 11.71 4.38 15.38
N PRO A 257 11.64 3.41 14.45
CA PRO A 257 12.75 3.09 13.55
C PRO A 257 13.19 4.23 12.62
N TYR A 258 12.33 5.24 12.41
CA TYR A 258 12.57 6.36 11.49
C TYR A 258 12.97 7.65 12.20
N LEU A 259 12.86 7.69 13.54
CA LEU A 259 13.11 8.89 14.33
C LEU A 259 14.59 9.05 14.64
N ASP A 260 15.08 10.29 14.60
CA ASP A 260 16.41 10.64 15.11
C ASP A 260 16.45 10.63 16.66
N GLU A 261 17.62 10.83 17.24
CA GLU A 261 17.79 10.79 18.71
C GLU A 261 16.95 11.82 19.47
N GLU A 262 16.70 12.99 18.87
CA GLU A 262 15.91 14.04 19.50
C GLU A 262 14.42 13.70 19.46
N ALA A 263 13.91 13.35 18.29
CA ALA A 263 12.55 12.91 18.09
C ALA A 263 12.23 11.67 18.91
N VAL A 264 13.15 10.72 19.08
CA VAL A 264 12.99 9.54 19.96
C VAL A 264 12.71 9.95 21.42
N ARG A 265 13.31 11.03 21.91
CA ARG A 265 13.10 11.55 23.27
C ARG A 265 11.80 12.35 23.40
N ARG A 266 11.33 12.95 22.31
CA ARG A 266 10.15 13.82 22.29
C ARG A 266 8.86 13.09 21.94
N VAL A 267 8.92 12.09 21.06
CA VAL A 267 7.76 11.32 20.63
C VAL A 267 7.47 10.20 21.64
N SER A 268 6.36 10.32 22.37
CA SER A 268 5.85 9.28 23.26
C SER A 268 5.64 7.93 22.55
N ARG A 269 5.69 6.82 23.33
CA ARG A 269 5.43 5.46 22.82
C ARG A 269 4.10 5.38 22.09
N SER A 270 3.04 5.78 22.76
CA SER A 270 1.74 6.12 22.19
C SER A 270 1.63 7.64 22.26
N HIS A 271 1.57 8.31 21.12
CA HIS A 271 1.66 9.78 21.07
C HIS A 271 0.31 10.41 20.77
N LEU A 272 -0.40 9.89 19.77
CA LEU A 272 -1.74 10.32 19.44
C LEU A 272 -2.62 9.13 19.07
N ARG A 273 -3.92 9.37 19.11
CA ARG A 273 -4.95 8.43 18.66
C ARG A 273 -5.82 9.12 17.62
N LEU A 274 -6.02 8.46 16.49
CA LEU A 274 -6.92 8.88 15.42
C LEU A 274 -8.18 8.03 15.47
N GLU A 275 -9.33 8.69 15.40
CA GLU A 275 -10.64 8.05 15.36
C GLU A 275 -11.48 8.64 14.24
N LEU A 276 -12.14 7.79 13.48
CA LEU A 276 -13.18 8.24 12.57
C LEU A 276 -14.52 8.00 13.25
N ARG A 277 -15.35 9.04 13.36
CA ARG A 277 -16.72 8.96 13.88
C ARG A 277 -17.66 9.54 12.83
N GLY A 278 -18.38 8.67 12.12
CA GLY A 278 -19.10 9.06 10.92
C GLY A 278 -18.12 9.58 9.86
N ASN A 279 -18.22 10.87 9.51
CA ASN A 279 -17.29 11.50 8.56
C ASN A 279 -16.20 12.35 9.23
N ASP A 280 -16.26 12.51 10.55
CA ASP A 280 -15.34 13.38 11.28
C ASP A 280 -14.11 12.59 11.72
N LEU A 281 -12.95 12.95 11.16
CA LEU A 281 -11.67 12.44 11.62
C LEU A 281 -11.24 13.25 12.85
N GLN A 282 -11.10 12.57 13.98
CA GLN A 282 -10.70 13.15 15.24
C GLN A 282 -9.29 12.71 15.61
N VAL A 283 -8.54 13.62 16.20
CA VAL A 283 -7.25 13.33 16.84
C VAL A 283 -7.36 13.58 18.34
N THR A 284 -6.73 12.73 19.14
CA THR A 284 -6.57 12.91 20.58
C THR A 284 -5.09 12.82 20.92
N ASP A 285 -4.58 13.85 21.60
CA ASP A 285 -3.22 13.84 22.14
C ASP A 285 -3.14 12.91 23.36
N LEU A 286 -2.15 12.00 23.34
CA LEU A 286 -1.81 11.08 24.43
C LEU A 286 -0.38 11.31 24.93
N SER A 287 0.31 12.32 24.38
CA SER A 287 1.73 12.52 24.56
C SER A 287 2.08 13.23 25.87
N THR A 288 3.35 13.14 26.25
CA THR A 288 3.87 13.89 27.40
C THR A 288 4.37 15.28 27.01
N ASN A 289 4.79 15.45 25.75
CA ASN A 289 5.42 16.67 25.25
C ASN A 289 4.47 17.58 24.46
N GLY A 290 3.21 17.17 24.30
CA GLY A 290 2.17 17.88 23.57
C GLY A 290 2.17 17.57 22.07
N THR A 291 0.97 17.64 21.48
CA THR A 291 0.74 17.55 20.04
C THR A 291 0.22 18.90 19.51
N VAL A 292 0.65 19.30 18.31
CA VAL A 292 0.16 20.51 17.63
C VAL A 292 -0.56 20.15 16.34
N VAL A 293 -1.73 20.75 16.11
CA VAL A 293 -2.38 20.71 14.80
C VAL A 293 -2.02 21.99 14.04
N LEU A 294 -1.43 21.83 12.87
CA LEU A 294 -1.22 22.89 11.90
C LEU A 294 -2.50 23.00 11.06
N SER A 295 -3.46 23.78 11.56
CA SER A 295 -4.76 23.92 10.92
C SER A 295 -4.65 24.69 9.61
N ARG A 296 -5.32 24.19 8.57
CA ARG A 296 -5.28 24.74 7.23
C ARG A 296 -6.67 24.63 6.58
N PRO A 297 -7.33 25.77 6.27
CA PRO A 297 -8.66 25.74 5.62
C PRO A 297 -8.63 25.16 4.20
N GLY A 298 -7.55 25.41 3.45
CA GLY A 298 -7.42 24.98 2.05
C GLY A 298 -5.97 24.80 1.61
N PRO A 299 -5.73 24.17 0.45
CA PRO A 299 -4.41 23.71 0.02
C PRO A 299 -3.36 24.81 -0.17
N ARG A 300 -3.80 26.07 -0.34
CA ARG A 300 -2.93 27.24 -0.55
C ARG A 300 -2.88 28.17 0.66
N ASP A 301 -3.61 27.86 1.72
CA ASP A 301 -3.70 28.73 2.88
C ASP A 301 -2.53 28.49 3.84
N ALA A 302 -2.14 29.55 4.53
CA ALA A 302 -1.14 29.48 5.59
C ALA A 302 -1.64 28.61 6.75
N THR A 303 -0.73 27.85 7.35
CA THR A 303 -1.05 27.03 8.52
C THR A 303 -1.14 27.91 9.77
N ARG A 304 -2.07 27.55 10.67
CA ARG A 304 -2.17 28.14 12.00
C ARG A 304 -1.96 27.05 13.05
N PRO A 305 -0.97 27.17 13.95
CA PRO A 305 -0.76 26.19 15.00
C PRO A 305 -1.89 26.27 16.04
N VAL A 306 -2.40 25.10 16.41
CA VAL A 306 -3.39 24.88 17.46
C VAL A 306 -2.85 23.78 18.37
N GLY A 307 -2.49 24.14 19.61
CA GLY A 307 -2.07 23.16 20.60
C GLY A 307 -3.26 22.31 21.05
N LEU A 308 -3.07 20.99 21.13
CA LEU A 308 -4.10 20.09 21.64
C LEU A 308 -4.10 20.04 23.16
N SER A 309 -5.29 19.88 23.75
CA SER A 309 -5.43 19.53 25.17
C SER A 309 -5.30 18.02 25.32
N LEU A 310 -4.53 17.58 26.32
CA LEU A 310 -4.33 16.16 26.61
C LEU A 310 -5.66 15.42 26.75
N GLU A 311 -5.79 14.26 26.10
CA GLU A 311 -6.97 13.39 26.11
C GLU A 311 -8.29 14.01 25.61
N GLN A 312 -8.26 15.24 25.07
CA GLN A 312 -9.43 15.85 24.46
C GLN A 312 -9.44 15.64 22.94
N PRO A 313 -10.57 15.17 22.36
CA PRO A 313 -10.67 15.00 20.92
C PRO A 313 -10.76 16.36 20.20
N TYR A 314 -10.04 16.47 19.10
CA TYR A 314 -10.08 17.60 18.17
C TYR A 314 -10.47 17.10 16.78
N VAL A 315 -11.44 17.75 16.14
CA VAL A 315 -11.87 17.40 14.78
C VAL A 315 -10.91 18.02 13.76
N LEU A 316 -10.28 17.17 12.96
CA LEU A 316 -9.35 17.59 11.91
C LEU A 316 -10.10 18.07 10.67
N GLY A 317 -9.66 19.20 10.12
CA GLY A 317 -10.01 19.64 8.78
C GLY A 317 -9.36 18.77 7.69
N GLU A 318 -9.86 18.87 6.46
CA GLU A 318 -9.36 18.06 5.34
C GLU A 318 -7.88 18.27 5.01
N TRP A 319 -7.34 19.46 5.29
CA TRP A 319 -5.96 19.85 4.95
C TRP A 319 -5.07 20.03 6.18
N ASP A 320 -5.59 19.75 7.37
CA ASP A 320 -4.85 19.87 8.62
C ASP A 320 -3.69 18.86 8.67
N LEU A 321 -2.59 19.28 9.30
CA LEU A 321 -1.47 18.39 9.62
C LEU A 321 -1.34 18.27 11.13
N VAL A 322 -1.10 17.07 11.64
CA VAL A 322 -0.83 16.84 13.05
C VAL A 322 0.67 16.66 13.24
N GLN A 323 1.29 17.55 13.99
CA GLN A 323 2.72 17.53 14.28
C GLN A 323 2.96 16.99 15.70
N LEU A 324 3.67 15.87 15.77
CA LEU A 324 4.06 15.21 17.04
C LEU A 324 5.37 15.79 17.58
N HIS A 325 6.23 16.22 16.67
CA HIS A 325 7.52 16.87 16.87
C HIS A 325 7.87 17.60 15.57
N GLU A 326 8.78 18.59 15.61
CA GLU A 326 9.29 19.19 14.38
C GLU A 326 9.83 18.09 13.44
N GLY A 327 9.40 18.12 12.18
CA GLY A 327 9.73 17.08 11.19
C GLY A 327 8.93 15.78 11.28
N VAL A 328 8.12 15.55 12.33
CA VAL A 328 7.29 14.34 12.52
C VAL A 328 5.81 14.69 12.43
N GLU A 329 5.19 14.32 11.31
CA GLU A 329 3.85 14.78 10.95
C GLU A 329 2.92 13.64 10.52
N VAL A 330 1.63 13.79 10.78
CA VAL A 330 0.57 12.89 10.30
C VAL A 330 -0.49 13.71 9.58
N CYS A 331 -0.87 13.29 8.37
CA CYS A 331 -1.89 13.97 7.59
C CYS A 331 -2.61 12.99 6.66
N ARG A 332 -3.67 13.46 6.00
CA ARG A 332 -4.42 12.64 5.05
C ARG A 332 -3.62 12.39 3.78
N ALA A 333 -3.58 11.14 3.32
CA ALA A 333 -2.84 10.73 2.12
C ALA A 333 -3.45 11.30 0.83
N ASP A 334 -4.75 11.59 0.83
CA ASP A 334 -5.51 12.12 -0.31
C ASP A 334 -5.53 13.66 -0.39
N ARG A 335 -4.92 14.34 0.58
CA ARG A 335 -4.89 15.80 0.71
C ARG A 335 -3.48 16.29 1.04
N GLN A 336 -2.54 15.89 0.20
CA GLN A 336 -1.14 16.29 0.35
C GLN A 336 -0.89 17.65 -0.31
N SER A 337 -0.13 18.51 0.37
CA SER A 337 0.61 19.58 -0.31
C SER A 337 1.90 19.00 -0.88
N ALA A 338 2.36 19.54 -2.01
CA ALA A 338 3.63 19.14 -2.60
C ALA A 338 4.76 19.27 -1.56
N SER A 339 5.48 18.18 -1.32
CA SER A 339 6.69 18.23 -0.47
C SER A 339 7.76 19.03 -1.19
N SER A 340 8.41 19.96 -0.49
CA SER A 340 9.49 20.79 -1.03
C SER A 340 10.89 20.16 -0.87
N ALA A 341 11.00 19.00 -0.24
CA ALA A 341 12.29 18.39 0.08
C ALA A 341 12.49 17.03 -0.60
N ALA A 342 13.67 16.82 -1.19
CA ALA A 342 14.15 15.53 -1.66
C ALA A 342 14.53 14.66 -0.45
N ALA A 343 13.53 14.06 0.19
CA ALA A 343 13.74 13.23 1.37
C ALA A 343 14.34 11.85 1.00
N GLN A 344 15.25 11.35 1.82
CA GLN A 344 15.95 10.08 1.59
C GLN A 344 15.02 8.89 1.91
N GLN A 345 14.80 8.05 0.91
CA GLN A 345 13.87 6.93 0.97
C GLN A 345 14.51 5.64 1.45
N SER A 346 13.73 4.86 2.21
CA SER A 346 14.07 3.52 2.66
C SER A 346 13.83 2.49 1.54
N SER A 347 14.83 1.65 1.27
CA SER A 347 14.75 0.62 0.23
C SER A 347 14.40 -0.72 0.85
N VAL A 348 13.32 -1.34 0.38
CA VAL A 348 12.93 -2.73 0.68
C VAL A 348 14.07 -3.67 0.31
N MET A 349 14.78 -3.35 -0.78
CA MET A 349 15.96 -4.08 -1.20
C MET A 349 17.23 -3.74 -0.40
N GLY A 350 17.27 -2.60 0.29
CA GLY A 350 18.33 -2.25 1.24
C GLY A 350 18.30 -3.09 2.52
N ASP A 351 17.11 -3.57 2.90
CA ASP A 351 16.93 -4.59 3.95
C ASP A 351 17.32 -6.01 3.49
N ALA A 352 17.56 -6.21 2.19
CA ALA A 352 18.08 -7.44 1.62
C ALA A 352 19.61 -7.33 1.44
N PRO A 353 20.41 -8.31 1.90
CA PRO A 353 21.85 -8.20 1.76
C PRO A 353 22.27 -8.23 0.27
N THR A 354 23.19 -7.32 -0.06
CA THR A 354 23.67 -6.92 -1.39
C THR A 354 24.24 -8.04 -2.27
N MET A 355 24.40 -9.26 -1.75
CA MET A 355 25.00 -10.39 -2.47
C MET A 355 24.05 -11.12 -3.42
N ALA A 356 22.74 -10.83 -3.38
CA ALA A 356 21.76 -11.44 -4.30
C ALA A 356 21.61 -10.66 -5.63
N MET A 357 22.12 -9.44 -5.73
CA MET A 357 22.02 -8.60 -6.92
C MET A 357 23.39 -8.42 -7.57
N ARG A 358 23.61 -9.07 -8.71
CA ARG A 358 24.66 -8.61 -9.63
C ARG A 358 24.05 -7.48 -10.44
N LEU A 359 24.19 -6.24 -9.97
CA LEU A 359 23.84 -5.09 -10.78
C LEU A 359 24.61 -5.18 -12.11
N PRO A 360 23.97 -4.91 -13.26
CA PRO A 360 24.67 -4.86 -14.53
C PRO A 360 25.82 -3.83 -14.42
N ARG A 361 27.01 -4.24 -14.87
CA ARG A 361 28.14 -3.30 -14.97
C ARG A 361 27.82 -2.25 -16.05
N PRO A 362 28.21 -0.98 -15.84
CA PRO A 362 27.98 0.09 -16.80
C PRO A 362 28.65 -0.18 -18.15
#